data_AF-A0A4Q7FRI4-F1
#
_entry.id   AF-A0A4Q7FRI4-F1
#
_cell.length_a   1.000
_cell.length_b   1.000
_cell.length_c   1.000
_cell.angle_alpha   90.00
_cell.angle_beta   90.00
_cell.angle_gamma   90.00
#
_symmetry.space_group_name_H-M   'P 1'
#
loop_
_entity.id
_entity.type
_entity.pdbx_description
1 polymer ?
#
loop_
_entity_poly.entity_id
_entity_poly.type
_entity_poly.pdbx_seq_one_letter_code
_entity_poly.pdbx_strand_id
1 'polypeptide(L)'
;MSRKAERRTIAHSRKTLKMSGRGGAAMAGGLPGIGAETGPPNAAELANCGWLVEVHLVGERESDPRFFAVGTHDAGEAEEAILRFPGLVREDKRIARRRLTDEEIACLGLRAGGVRPYILGPSWE
;
A
#
# COMPACT_ATOMS: atom_id res chain seq x y z
N MET A 1 34.66 -30.77 -27.76
CA MET A 1 33.49 -30.82 -28.67
C MET A 1 32.41 -29.91 -28.11
N SER A 2 31.94 -28.92 -28.90
CA SER A 2 30.69 -28.16 -28.71
C SER A 2 30.61 -27.20 -27.50
N ARG A 3 30.04 -26.00 -27.56
CA ARG A 3 29.42 -25.21 -28.63
C ARG A 3 29.24 -23.77 -28.09
N LYS A 4 29.54 -22.81 -28.97
CA LYS A 4 28.84 -21.55 -29.24
C LYS A 4 28.59 -20.54 -28.11
N ALA A 5 29.36 -19.46 -28.19
CA ALA A 5 28.93 -18.12 -27.84
C ALA A 5 27.65 -17.72 -28.61
N GLU A 6 26.66 -17.15 -27.91
CA GLU A 6 25.55 -16.43 -28.53
C GLU A 6 25.43 -15.04 -27.89
N ARG A 7 25.93 -14.04 -28.63
CA ARG A 7 25.69 -12.62 -28.41
C ARG A 7 24.27 -12.32 -28.87
N ARG A 8 23.42 -11.78 -27.98
CA ARG A 8 22.12 -11.22 -28.37
C ARG A 8 22.15 -9.70 -28.26
N THR A 9 22.28 -9.10 -29.43
CA THR A 9 22.13 -7.68 -29.74
C THR A 9 20.69 -7.26 -29.54
N ILE A 10 20.44 -6.20 -28.75
CA ILE A 10 19.11 -5.63 -28.56
C ILE A 10 18.92 -4.56 -29.63
N ALA A 11 18.08 -4.86 -30.62
CA ALA A 11 17.73 -3.95 -31.70
C ALA A 11 16.75 -2.88 -31.22
N HIS A 12 17.13 -1.61 -31.40
CA HIS A 12 16.28 -0.43 -31.35
C HIS A 12 15.11 -0.55 -32.33
N SER A 13 13.89 -0.26 -31.89
CA SER A 13 12.77 0.08 -32.78
C SER A 13 12.06 1.33 -32.25
N ARG A 14 12.54 2.50 -32.67
CA ARG A 14 11.77 3.76 -32.58
C ARG A 14 11.00 3.94 -33.88
N LYS A 15 9.73 3.55 -33.86
CA LYS A 15 8.79 3.87 -34.93
C LYS A 15 8.37 5.33 -34.77
N THR A 16 8.94 6.20 -35.59
CA THR A 16 8.50 7.59 -35.73
C THR A 16 7.40 7.62 -36.77
N LEU A 17 6.16 7.91 -36.35
CA LEU A 17 5.10 8.27 -37.29
C LEU A 17 4.79 9.74 -37.09
N LYS A 18 5.24 10.52 -38.08
CA LYS A 18 4.99 11.93 -38.29
C LYS A 18 3.64 12.06 -39.00
N MET A 19 2.69 12.78 -38.43
CA MET A 19 1.59 13.36 -39.19
C MET A 19 1.49 14.85 -38.85
N SER A 20 1.75 15.65 -39.89
CA SER A 20 1.68 17.09 -39.91
C SER A 20 0.23 17.55 -40.15
N GLY A 21 -0.17 18.65 -39.52
CA GLY A 21 -1.37 19.43 -39.86
C GLY A 21 -1.57 20.55 -38.83
N ARG A 22 -1.05 21.78 -39.01
CA ARG A 22 -1.45 22.88 -39.93
C ARG A 22 -2.45 23.83 -39.25
N GLY A 23 -1.97 25.05 -38.96
CA GLY A 23 -2.75 26.26 -38.66
C GLY A 23 -3.20 26.39 -37.19
N GLY A 24 -2.96 27.46 -36.45
CA GLY A 24 -2.64 28.82 -36.83
C GLY A 24 -3.68 29.78 -36.25
N ALA A 25 -3.36 30.34 -35.08
CA ALA A 25 -3.89 31.54 -34.43
C ALA A 25 -5.39 31.63 -34.09
N ALA A 26 -5.69 31.69 -32.79
CA ALA A 26 -6.68 32.63 -32.25
C ALA A 26 -6.29 33.01 -30.81
N MET A 27 -6.30 34.32 -30.58
CA MET A 27 -5.99 35.03 -29.35
C MET A 27 -7.03 34.73 -28.25
N ALA A 28 -6.57 34.58 -27.02
CA ALA A 28 -7.22 34.94 -25.74
C ALA A 28 -6.42 34.22 -24.64
N GLY A 29 -5.69 34.88 -23.76
CA GLY A 29 -6.32 35.75 -22.76
C GLY A 29 -6.95 34.86 -21.70
N GLY A 30 -6.14 34.39 -20.75
CA GLY A 30 -6.63 33.58 -19.63
C GLY A 30 -5.46 32.95 -18.88
N LEU A 31 -5.39 33.22 -17.58
CA LEU A 31 -4.36 32.80 -16.63
C LEU A 31 -3.96 31.32 -16.77
N PRO A 32 -2.75 30.94 -16.30
CA PRO A 32 -2.35 29.54 -16.21
C PRO A 32 -3.48 28.77 -15.55
N GLY A 33 -4.16 27.96 -16.38
CA GLY A 33 -5.05 26.93 -15.92
C GLY A 33 -4.23 26.12 -14.94
N ILE A 34 -4.60 26.28 -13.68
CA ILE A 34 -4.28 25.36 -12.62
C ILE A 34 -4.92 24.08 -13.13
N GLY A 35 -4.15 23.32 -13.90
CA GLY A 35 -4.41 21.93 -14.17
C GLY A 35 -4.29 21.26 -12.82
N ALA A 36 -5.32 21.42 -12.00
CA ALA A 36 -5.72 20.38 -11.11
C ALA A 36 -6.09 19.23 -12.06
N GLU A 37 -5.06 18.49 -12.45
CA GLU A 37 -5.14 17.07 -12.62
C GLU A 37 -5.74 16.49 -11.33
N THR A 38 -7.03 16.71 -11.12
CA THR A 38 -7.87 15.86 -10.28
C THR A 38 -8.05 14.57 -11.07
N GLY A 39 -6.94 13.85 -11.30
CA GLY A 39 -7.01 12.42 -11.13
C GLY A 39 -7.52 12.16 -9.70
N PRO A 40 -8.29 11.09 -9.48
CA PRO A 40 -8.72 10.74 -8.12
C PRO A 40 -7.52 10.83 -7.19
N PRO A 41 -7.65 11.45 -6.01
CA PRO A 41 -6.52 11.70 -5.12
C PRO A 41 -5.76 10.39 -5.00
N ASN A 42 -4.51 10.38 -5.48
CA ASN A 42 -3.63 9.22 -5.59
C ASN A 42 -4.19 8.07 -4.76
N ALA A 43 -4.84 7.10 -5.43
CA ALA A 43 -5.28 5.89 -4.78
C ALA A 43 -4.02 5.29 -4.16
N ALA A 44 -3.76 5.64 -2.91
CA ALA A 44 -2.53 5.28 -2.24
C ALA A 44 -2.54 3.77 -2.27
N GLU A 45 -1.56 3.21 -2.97
CA GLU A 45 -1.55 1.79 -3.29
C GLU A 45 -1.83 1.01 -2.00
N LEU A 46 -2.92 0.25 -2.04
CA LEU A 46 -3.28 -0.63 -0.94
C LEU A 46 -2.12 -1.60 -0.73
N ALA A 47 -1.95 -2.06 0.49
CA ALA A 47 -0.93 -3.05 0.78
C ALA A 47 -1.22 -4.31 -0.05
N ASN A 48 -0.24 -4.82 -0.78
CA ASN A 48 -0.40 -6.11 -1.47
C ASN A 48 -0.49 -7.29 -0.49
N CYS A 49 -0.05 -7.09 0.75
CA CYS A 49 -0.13 -8.04 1.84
C CYS A 49 -0.36 -7.30 3.15
N GLY A 50 -1.01 -7.96 4.10
CA GLY A 50 -1.13 -7.46 5.45
C GLY A 50 -1.28 -8.59 6.46
N TRP A 51 -1.06 -8.26 7.72
CA TRP A 51 -1.15 -9.17 8.85
C TRP A 51 -2.10 -8.62 9.90
N LEU A 52 -2.90 -9.53 10.45
CA LEU A 52 -3.67 -9.29 11.66
C LEU A 52 -2.76 -9.57 12.87
N VAL A 53 -2.49 -8.53 13.64
CA VAL A 53 -1.68 -8.57 14.85
C VAL A 53 -2.58 -8.41 16.06
N GLU A 54 -2.47 -9.35 16.98
CA GLU A 54 -3.13 -9.33 18.28
C GLU A 54 -2.17 -8.72 19.29
N VAL A 55 -2.64 -7.69 20.00
CA VAL A 55 -1.86 -6.95 21.00
C VAL A 55 -2.52 -7.08 22.35
N HIS A 56 -1.76 -7.54 23.34
CA HIS A 56 -2.14 -7.56 24.73
C HIS A 56 -1.38 -6.45 25.45
N LEU A 57 -2.11 -5.45 25.94
CA LEU A 57 -1.51 -4.33 26.66
C LEU A 57 -1.05 -4.74 28.04
N VAL A 58 0.18 -4.39 28.40
CA VAL A 58 0.71 -4.68 29.73
C VAL A 58 0.05 -3.76 30.75
N GLY A 59 -0.60 -4.34 31.77
CA GLY A 59 -1.23 -3.58 32.86
C GLY A 59 -2.73 -3.33 32.74
N GLU A 60 -3.38 -3.72 31.64
CA GLU A 60 -4.85 -3.81 31.64
C GLU A 60 -5.30 -5.03 32.46
N ARG A 61 -6.22 -4.78 33.41
CA ARG A 61 -6.69 -5.76 34.41
C ARG A 61 -7.64 -6.80 33.80
N GLU A 62 -8.20 -6.49 32.64
CA GLU A 62 -8.91 -7.38 31.74
C GLU A 62 -8.01 -7.68 30.54
N SER A 63 -7.87 -8.96 30.20
CA SER A 63 -7.22 -9.40 28.98
C SER A 63 -8.10 -9.03 27.78
N ASP A 64 -8.14 -7.75 27.40
CA ASP A 64 -8.80 -7.27 26.20
C ASP A 64 -7.78 -7.22 25.06
N PRO A 65 -7.63 -8.31 24.26
CA PRO A 65 -6.72 -8.30 23.13
C PRO A 65 -7.23 -7.32 22.08
N ARG A 66 -6.38 -6.35 21.73
CA ARG A 66 -6.67 -5.41 20.64
C ARG A 66 -6.10 -5.94 19.34
N PHE A 67 -6.94 -5.96 18.31
CA PHE A 67 -6.53 -6.41 16.98
C PHE A 67 -6.17 -5.22 16.10
N PHE A 68 -5.11 -5.37 15.33
CA PHE A 68 -4.64 -4.37 14.38
C PHE A 68 -4.29 -5.02 13.06
N ALA A 69 -4.61 -4.33 11.98
CA ALA A 69 -4.21 -4.67 10.62
C ALA A 69 -2.94 -3.88 10.26
N VAL A 70 -1.91 -4.60 9.83
CA VAL A 70 -0.60 -4.03 9.47
C VAL A 70 -0.28 -4.39 8.03
N GLY A 71 -0.02 -3.40 7.18
CA GLY A 71 0.19 -3.58 5.73
C GLY A 71 1.61 -4.04 5.37
N THR A 72 2.10 -5.13 5.96
CA THR A 72 3.44 -5.69 5.70
C THR A 72 3.37 -7.09 5.10
N HIS A 73 4.45 -7.51 4.47
CA HIS A 73 4.54 -8.84 3.87
C HIS A 73 4.83 -9.94 4.91
N ASP A 74 5.57 -9.60 5.96
CA ASP A 74 6.13 -10.53 6.95
C ASP A 74 5.53 -10.34 8.35
N ALA A 75 5.36 -11.45 9.06
CA ALA A 75 4.76 -11.50 10.40
C ALA A 75 5.61 -10.75 11.44
N GLY A 76 6.93 -10.99 11.47
CA GLY A 76 7.83 -10.28 12.39
C GLY A 76 7.92 -8.78 12.11
N GLU A 77 7.90 -8.40 10.82
CA GLU A 77 7.81 -6.99 10.44
C GLU A 77 6.47 -6.37 10.89
N ALA A 78 5.38 -7.14 10.90
CA ALA A 78 4.09 -6.65 11.39
C ALA A 78 4.12 -6.37 12.90
N GLU A 79 4.75 -7.26 13.68
CA GLU A 79 4.92 -7.13 15.13
C GLU A 79 5.82 -5.95 15.53
N GLU A 80 6.80 -5.60 14.70
CA GLU A 80 7.64 -4.42 14.91
C GLU A 80 6.97 -3.15 14.37
N ALA A 81 6.31 -3.22 13.21
CA ALA A 81 5.68 -2.07 12.57
C ALA A 81 4.49 -1.53 13.36
N ILE A 82 3.78 -2.39 14.09
CA ILE A 82 2.68 -1.97 14.94
C ILE A 82 3.12 -1.04 16.09
N LEU A 83 4.38 -1.10 16.53
CA LEU A 83 4.94 -0.17 17.53
C LEU A 83 4.95 1.29 17.07
N ARG A 84 4.75 1.53 15.76
CA ARG A 84 4.57 2.89 15.22
C ARG A 84 3.20 3.47 15.60
N PHE A 85 2.25 2.63 16.04
CA PHE A 85 0.95 3.07 16.49
C PHE A 85 1.05 3.72 17.89
N PRO A 86 0.51 4.93 18.07
CA PRO A 86 0.61 5.62 19.36
C PRO A 86 -0.13 4.84 20.46
N GLY A 87 0.50 4.76 21.63
CA GLY A 87 -0.06 4.07 22.79
C GLY A 87 0.34 2.60 22.92
N LEU A 88 1.12 2.05 21.99
CA LEU A 88 1.75 0.75 22.12
C LEU A 88 3.21 0.89 22.59
N VAL A 89 3.61 0.04 23.52
CA VAL A 89 4.97 -0.04 24.07
C VAL A 89 5.59 -1.39 23.77
N ARG A 90 6.91 -1.47 23.82
CA ARG A 90 7.67 -2.71 23.55
C ARG A 90 7.30 -3.86 24.49
N GLU A 91 6.88 -3.54 25.71
CA GLU A 91 6.44 -4.48 26.74
C GLU A 91 5.09 -5.15 26.42
N ASP A 92 4.28 -4.54 25.55
CA ASP A 92 3.02 -5.15 25.12
C ASP A 92 3.31 -6.43 24.35
N LYS A 93 2.53 -7.48 24.60
CA LYS A 93 2.67 -8.73 23.87
C LYS A 93 1.99 -8.57 22.51
N ARG A 94 2.78 -8.69 21.45
CA ARG A 94 2.32 -8.59 20.06
C ARG A 94 2.46 -9.96 19.41
N ILE A 95 1.42 -10.42 18.73
CA ILE A 95 1.40 -11.73 18.08
C ILE A 95 0.79 -11.56 16.69
N ALA A 96 1.57 -11.76 15.64
CA ALA A 96 1.02 -11.87 14.29
C ALA A 96 0.22 -13.18 14.15
N ARG A 97 -1.11 -13.08 14.02
CA ARG A 97 -2.02 -14.23 14.03
C ARG A 97 -2.18 -14.88 12.67
N ARG A 98 -2.55 -14.08 11.67
CA ARG A 98 -2.81 -14.54 10.29
C ARG A 98 -2.60 -13.43 9.28
N ARG A 99 -2.46 -13.82 8.01
CA ARG A 99 -2.53 -12.90 6.88
C ARG A 99 -3.96 -12.38 6.69
N LEU A 100 -4.06 -11.12 6.30
CA LEU A 100 -5.30 -10.47 5.85
C LEU A 100 -5.57 -10.86 4.40
N THR A 101 -6.85 -10.98 4.05
CA THR A 101 -7.28 -11.13 2.65
C THR A 101 -7.24 -9.79 1.92
N ASP A 102 -7.21 -9.83 0.59
CA ASP A 102 -7.31 -8.62 -0.24
C ASP A 102 -8.59 -7.82 0.04
N GLU A 103 -9.69 -8.50 0.35
CA GLU A 103 -10.94 -7.88 0.75
C GLU A 103 -10.81 -7.14 2.08
N GLU A 104 -10.19 -7.74 3.10
CA GLU A 104 -9.96 -7.07 4.39
C GLU A 104 -9.07 -5.85 4.21
N ILE A 105 -8.00 -5.97 3.42
CA ILE A 105 -7.09 -4.87 3.12
C ILE A 105 -7.82 -3.73 2.40
N ALA A 106 -8.68 -4.05 1.42
CA ALA A 106 -9.47 -3.08 0.69
C ALA A 106 -10.54 -2.41 1.57
N CYS A 107 -11.29 -3.19 2.34
CA CYS A 107 -12.31 -2.69 3.28
C CYS A 107 -11.70 -1.78 4.35
N LEU A 108 -10.52 -2.15 4.86
CA LEU A 108 -9.77 -1.34 5.81
C LEU A 108 -8.98 -0.23 5.12
N GLY A 109 -8.97 -0.09 3.79
CA GLY A 109 -8.12 0.86 3.09
C GLY A 109 -6.66 0.83 3.58
N LEU A 110 -6.16 -0.37 3.91
CA LEU A 110 -4.87 -0.56 4.54
C LEU A 110 -3.75 -0.32 3.52
N ARG A 111 -2.89 0.64 3.82
CA ARG A 111 -1.75 1.01 2.96
C ARG A 111 -0.51 0.20 3.32
N ALA A 112 0.43 0.09 2.38
CA ALA A 112 1.73 -0.53 2.64
C ALA A 112 2.45 0.16 3.82
N GLY A 113 2.88 -0.64 4.80
CA GLY A 113 3.49 -0.18 6.06
C GLY A 113 2.55 0.58 7.01
N GLY A 114 1.26 0.72 6.65
CA GLY A 114 0.24 1.35 7.47
C GLY A 114 -0.23 0.41 8.57
N VAL A 115 -0.72 1.00 9.67
CA VAL A 115 -1.32 0.29 10.80
C VAL A 115 -2.71 0.84 11.02
N ARG A 116 -3.71 -0.03 11.13
CA ARG A 116 -5.10 0.34 11.44
C ARG A 116 -5.67 -0.55 12.54
N PRO A 117 -6.50 -0.02 13.44
CA PRO A 117 -7.25 -0.87 14.34
C PRO A 117 -8.18 -1.78 13.54
N TYR A 118 -8.17 -3.07 13.89
CA TYR A 118 -9.04 -4.09 13.34
C TYR A 118 -10.18 -4.32 14.32
N ILE A 119 -11.26 -3.55 14.14
CA ILE A 119 -12.45 -3.71 14.98
C ILE A 119 -13.24 -4.88 14.41
N LEU A 120 -13.13 -6.05 15.04
CA LEU A 120 -14.16 -7.07 14.92
C LEU A 120 -15.45 -6.38 15.37
N GLY A 121 -16.40 -6.18 14.46
CA GLY A 121 -17.72 -5.67 14.85
C GLY A 121 -18.27 -6.49 16.01
N PRO A 122 -19.19 -5.93 16.82
CA PRO A 122 -19.74 -6.65 17.96
C PRO A 122 -20.26 -8.01 17.48
N SER A 123 -19.57 -9.07 17.92
CA SER A 123 -20.05 -10.44 17.78
C SER A 123 -21.25 -10.53 18.70
N TRP A 124 -22.45 -10.25 18.18
CA TRP A 124 -23.68 -10.59 18.87
C TRP A 124 -23.85 -12.10 18.73
N GLU A 125 -23.39 -12.87 19.71
CA GLU A 125 -23.89 -14.22 19.99
C GLU A 125 -23.91 -14.46 21.50
#